data_AF-A0A8I1IVQ6-F1
#
_entry.id   AF-A0A8I1IVQ6-F1
#
_cell.length_a   1.000
_cell.length_b   1.000
_cell.length_c   1.000
_cell.angle_alpha   90.00
_cell.angle_beta   90.00
_cell.angle_gamma   90.00
#
_symmetry.space_group_name_H-M   'P 1'
#
loop_
_entity.id
_entity.type
_entity.pdbx_description
1 polymer ?
#
loop_
_entity_poly.entity_id
_entity_poly.type
_entity_poly.pdbx_seq_one_letter_code
_entity_poly.pdbx_strand_id
1 'polypeptide(L)' 'MAIDSVVGGYCSQLIHRAKFIELPSSEIISKTEKAAFSELINQSTGMEKDELVVYYRLAILVESILIQYRK' A
#
# COMPACT_ATOMS: atom_id res chain seq x y z
N MET A 1 12.82 -0.19 0.03
CA MET A 1 12.20 0.55 1.16
C MET A 1 10.99 -0.24 1.59
N ALA A 2 10.67 -0.30 2.89
CA ALA A 2 9.47 -1.00 3.34
C ALA A 2 8.22 -0.25 2.82
N ILE A 3 7.24 -0.99 2.26
CA ILE A 3 5.98 -0.44 1.73
C ILE A 3 5.29 0.43 2.78
N ASP A 4 5.31 -0.02 4.04
CA ASP A 4 4.76 0.71 5.18
C ASP A 4 5.37 2.11 5.34
N SER A 5 6.70 2.24 5.26
CA SER A 5 7.37 3.54 5.38
C SER A 5 7.03 4.50 4.23
N VAL A 6 6.91 3.98 3.02
CA VAL A 6 6.56 4.77 1.83
C VAL A 6 5.11 5.25 1.93
N VAL A 7 4.18 4.32 2.20
CA VAL A 7 2.76 4.61 2.35
C VAL A 7 2.52 5.57 3.52
N GLY A 8 3.15 5.33 4.67
CA GLY A 8 3.07 6.19 5.86
C GLY A 8 3.57 7.62 5.58
N GLY A 9 4.63 7.76 4.79
CA GLY A 9 5.12 9.07 4.34
C GLY A 9 4.06 9.88 3.58
N TYR A 10 3.35 9.25 2.64
CA TYR A 10 2.29 9.92 1.89
C TYR A 10 1.05 10.19 2.74
N CYS A 11 0.65 9.27 3.63
CA CYS A 11 -0.44 9.50 4.58
C CYS A 11 -0.16 10.70 5.48
N SER A 12 1.08 10.85 5.96
CA SER A 12 1.50 12.00 6.77
C SER A 12 1.31 13.32 6.01
N GLN A 13 1.66 13.38 4.73
CA GLN A 13 1.43 14.56 3.90
C GLN A 13 -0.06 14.94 3.80
N LEU A 14 -0.96 13.96 3.66
CA LEU A 14 -2.41 14.21 3.67
C LEU A 14 -2.90 14.74 5.01
N ILE A 15 -2.46 14.15 6.13
CA ILE A 15 -2.84 14.57 7.48
C ILE A 15 -2.42 16.02 7.73
N HIS A 16 -1.26 16.42 7.21
CA HIS A 16 -0.77 17.80 7.27
C HIS A 16 -1.41 18.76 6.25
N ARG A 17 -2.54 18.37 5.65
CA ARG A 17 -3.35 19.18 4.71
C ARG A 17 -2.62 19.63 3.45
N ALA A 18 -1.68 18.82 2.96
CA ALA A 18 -1.16 19.03 1.61
C ALA A 18 -2.33 18.96 0.61
N LYS A 19 -2.52 20.02 -0.20
CA LYS A 19 -3.59 20.07 -1.22
C LYS A 19 -3.44 18.98 -2.28
N PHE A 20 -2.20 18.56 -2.53
CA PHE A 20 -1.81 17.50 -3.46
C PHE A 20 -0.56 16.81 -2.93
N ILE A 21 -0.38 15.54 -3.28
CA ILE A 21 0.82 14.75 -3.00
C ILE A 21 1.57 14.54 -4.32
N GLU A 22 2.90 14.77 -4.30
CA GLU A 22 3.75 14.30 -5.38
C GLU A 22 3.95 12.80 -5.27
N LEU A 23 3.10 12.07 -5.98
CA LEU A 23 3.23 10.63 -6.16
C LEU A 23 4.00 10.36 -7.46
N PRO A 24 4.85 9.32 -7.50
CA PRO A 24 5.43 8.87 -8.77
C PRO A 24 4.31 8.53 -9.76
N SER A 25 4.57 8.70 -11.06
CA SER A 25 3.62 8.36 -12.12
C SER A 25 3.27 6.87 -12.15
N SER A 26 4.16 6.03 -11.62
CA SER A 26 3.95 4.59 -11.42
C SER A 26 2.99 4.28 -10.26
N GLU A 27 2.69 2.99 -10.09
CA GLU A 27 2.02 2.47 -8.90
C GLU A 27 2.88 2.74 -7.64
N ILE A 28 2.25 2.95 -6.48
CA ILE A 28 2.94 3.09 -5.19
C ILE A 28 3.43 1.71 -4.73
N ILE A 29 2.56 0.71 -4.91
CA ILE A 29 2.84 -0.71 -4.72
C ILE A 29 2.98 -1.31 -6.12
N SER A 30 4.19 -1.71 -6.46
CA SER A 30 4.51 -2.26 -7.77
C SER A 30 3.81 -3.59 -8.05
N LYS A 31 3.70 -3.95 -9.33
CA LYS A 31 3.21 -5.27 -9.76
C LYS A 31 4.01 -6.43 -9.15
N THR A 32 5.32 -6.26 -9.00
CA THR A 32 6.19 -7.26 -8.36
C THR A 32 5.86 -7.44 -6.89
N GLU A 33 5.61 -6.35 -6.15
CA GLU A 33 5.20 -6.41 -4.75
C GLU A 33 3.80 -7.05 -4.60
N LYS A 34 2.85 -6.71 -5.49
CA LYS A 34 1.52 -7.34 -5.52
C LYS A 34 1.60 -8.84 -5.79
N ALA A 35 2.50 -9.26 -6.69
CA ALA A 35 2.76 -10.68 -6.95
C ALA A 35 3.36 -11.38 -5.74
N ALA A 36 4.34 -10.77 -5.07
CA ALA A 36 4.96 -11.30 -3.86
C ALA A 36 3.94 -11.49 -2.72
N PHE A 37 3.05 -10.51 -2.50
CA PHE A 37 1.94 -10.68 -1.53
C PHE A 37 1.01 -11.82 -1.90
N SER A 38 0.66 -11.93 -3.18
CA SER A 38 -0.23 -13.01 -3.66
C SER A 38 0.41 -14.38 -3.44
N GLU A 39 1.71 -14.51 -3.69
CA GLU A 39 2.47 -15.74 -3.44
C GLU A 39 2.51 -16.08 -1.94
N LEU A 40 2.84 -15.10 -1.07
CA LEU A 40 2.84 -15.27 0.38
C LEU A 40 1.48 -15.72 0.91
N ILE A 41 0.39 -15.05 0.50
CA ILE A 41 -0.98 -15.40 0.91
C ILE A 41 -1.36 -16.83 0.47
N ASN A 42 -0.86 -17.27 -0.68
CA ASN A 42 -1.12 -18.62 -1.19
C ASN A 42 -0.30 -19.69 -0.46
N GLN A 43 0.85 -19.34 0.09
CA GLN A 43 1.74 -20.23 0.84
C GLN A 43 1.37 -20.31 2.34
N SER A 44 0.78 -19.26 2.91
CA SER A 44 0.35 -19.23 4.31
C SER A 44 -0.99 -19.94 4.54
N THR A 45 -1.25 -20.35 5.79
CA THR A 45 -2.50 -21.00 6.20
C THR A 45 -2.97 -20.53 7.58
N GLY A 46 -4.24 -20.79 7.92
CA GLY A 46 -4.81 -20.41 9.21
C GLY A 46 -4.73 -18.91 9.50
N MET A 47 -4.45 -18.56 10.75
CA MET A 47 -4.43 -17.18 11.25
C MET A 47 -3.42 -16.29 10.51
N GLU A 48 -2.25 -16.83 10.17
CA GLU A 48 -1.21 -16.08 9.43
C GLU A 48 -1.72 -15.62 8.06
N LYS A 49 -2.46 -16.49 7.35
CA LYS A 49 -3.07 -16.13 6.07
C LYS A 49 -4.10 -15.02 6.24
N ASP A 50 -4.94 -15.11 7.27
CA ASP A 50 -5.97 -14.11 7.54
C ASP A 50 -5.33 -12.74 7.83
N GLU A 51 -4.27 -12.70 8.64
CA GLU A 51 -3.50 -11.49 8.92
C GLU A 51 -2.86 -10.89 7.66
N LEU A 52 -2.22 -11.72 6.82
CA LEU A 52 -1.62 -11.27 5.56
C LEU A 52 -2.66 -10.73 4.59
N VAL A 53 -3.84 -11.36 4.49
CA VAL A 53 -4.94 -10.87 3.66
C VAL A 53 -5.43 -9.50 4.14
N VAL A 54 -5.57 -9.32 5.46
CA VAL A 54 -5.97 -8.02 6.04
C VAL A 54 -4.92 -6.96 5.75
N TYR A 55 -3.64 -7.25 6.00
CA TYR A 55 -2.54 -6.33 5.74
C TYR A 55 -2.49 -5.92 4.27
N TYR A 56 -2.55 -6.88 3.34
CA TYR A 56 -2.52 -6.60 1.91
C TYR A 56 -3.71 -5.74 1.46
N ARG A 57 -4.92 -6.05 1.95
CA ARG A 57 -6.13 -5.24 1.63
C ARG A 57 -6.01 -3.81 2.13
N LEU A 58 -5.47 -3.61 3.34
CA LEU A 58 -5.23 -2.27 3.88
C LEU A 58 -4.23 -1.49 3.02
N ALA A 59 -3.13 -2.12 2.62
CA ALA A 59 -2.13 -1.48 1.75
C ALA A 59 -2.74 -1.04 0.40
N ILE A 60 -3.54 -1.89 -0.25
CA ILE A 60 -4.23 -1.57 -1.51
C ILE A 60 -5.27 -0.46 -1.33
N LEU A 61 -6.02 -0.49 -0.23
CA LEU A 61 -7.01 0.55 0.08
C LEU A 61 -6.32 1.91 0.25
N VAL A 62 -5.21 1.94 0.99
CA VAL A 62 -4.45 3.17 1.19
C VAL A 62 -3.85 3.66 -0.13
N GLU A 63 -3.24 2.79 -0.94
CA GLU A 63 -2.77 3.15 -2.29
C GLU A 63 -3.88 3.81 -3.11
N SER A 64 -5.09 3.23 -3.09
CA SER A 64 -6.24 3.72 -3.84
C SER A 64 -6.71 5.12 -3.37
N ILE A 65 -6.62 5.40 -2.07
CA ILE A 65 -6.93 6.72 -1.50
C ILE A 65 -5.84 7.71 -1.93
N LEU A 66 -4.57 7.37 -1.77
CA LEU A 66 -3.44 8.25 -2.08
C LEU A 66 -3.47 8.71 -3.55
N ILE A 67 -3.79 7.82 -4.49
CA ILE A 67 -3.89 8.13 -5.92
C ILE A 67 -4.91 9.24 -6.21
N GLN A 68 -5.98 9.39 -5.40
CA GLN A 68 -6.97 10.46 -5.58
C GLN A 68 -6.42 11.86 -5.30
N TYR A 69 -5.32 11.94 -4.55
CA TYR A 69 -4.65 13.19 -4.19
C TYR A 69 -3.35 13.41 -4.98
N ARG A 70 -3.09 12.56 -5.99
CA ARG A 70 -1.98 12.74 -6.91
C ARG A 70 -2.14 14.07 -7.67
N LYS A 71 -1.07 14.84 -7.72
CA LYS A 71 -0.98 16.02 -8.59
C LYS A 71 -0.89 15.64 -10.07
#